data_AF-A0A958RA29-F1
#
_entry.id   AF-A0A958RA29-F1
#
_cell.length_a   1.000
_cell.length_b   1.000
_cell.length_c   1.000
_cell.angle_alpha   90.00
_cell.angle_beta   90.00
_cell.angle_gamma   90.00
#
_symmetry.space_group_name_H-M   'P 1'
#
loop_
_entity.id
_entity.type
_entity.pdbx_description
1 polymer ?
#
loop_
_entity_poly.entity_id
_entity_poly.type
_entity_poly.pdbx_seq_one_letter_code
_entity_poly.pdbx_strand_id
1 'polypeptide(L)'
;MEKAEEWINYGLDLAKDFGPKLITAILIYLVGMWVIKKVIKGTRKVMSKSKYDESLQKFLLNLFSWALKVFLIIVVISRLGVDVTTFAAVIAAAGLAVGLALQ
;
A
#
# COMPACT_ATOMS: atom_id res chain seq x y z
N MET A 1 1.93 41.74 -15.60
CA MET A 1 2.93 41.55 -14.53
C MET A 1 2.23 41.01 -13.29
N GLU A 2 1.21 41.70 -12.76
CA GLU A 2 0.41 41.31 -11.58
C GLU A 2 -0.21 39.90 -11.63
N LYS A 3 -0.90 39.53 -12.74
CA LYS A 3 -1.47 38.19 -12.89
C LYS A 3 -0.42 37.08 -12.91
N ALA A 4 0.76 37.32 -13.47
CA ALA A 4 1.82 36.31 -13.54
C ALA A 4 2.38 36.00 -12.14
N GLU A 5 2.50 37.01 -11.29
CA GLU A 5 2.89 36.85 -9.88
C GLU A 5 1.83 36.09 -9.08
N GLU A 6 0.55 36.30 -9.37
CA GLU A 6 -0.57 35.58 -8.75
C GLU A 6 -0.53 34.06 -9.04
N TRP A 7 -0.30 33.66 -10.30
CA TRP A 7 -0.13 32.25 -10.69
C TRP A 7 1.13 31.61 -10.07
N ILE A 8 2.21 32.38 -9.93
CA ILE A 8 3.45 31.90 -9.29
C ILE A 8 3.24 31.68 -7.79
N ASN A 9 2.59 32.62 -7.10
CA ASN A 9 2.32 32.48 -5.66
C ASN A 9 1.38 31.31 -5.39
N TYR A 10 0.34 31.13 -6.21
CA TYR A 10 -0.54 29.97 -6.12
C TYR A 10 0.20 28.64 -6.29
N GLY A 11 1.11 28.56 -7.28
CA GLY A 11 1.95 27.38 -7.48
C GLY A 11 2.90 27.11 -6.31
N LEU A 12 3.49 28.16 -5.72
CA LEU A 12 4.37 28.04 -4.56
C LEU A 12 3.62 27.58 -3.30
N ASP A 13 2.40 28.06 -3.08
CA ASP A 13 1.59 27.66 -1.93
C ASP A 13 1.14 26.20 -2.05
N LEU A 14 0.73 25.76 -3.24
CA LEU A 14 0.45 24.35 -3.50
C LEU A 14 1.70 23.47 -3.29
N ALA A 15 2.87 23.91 -3.74
CA ALA A 15 4.11 23.17 -3.56
C ALA A 15 4.52 23.04 -2.08
N LYS A 16 4.30 24.08 -1.27
CA LYS A 16 4.56 24.03 0.18
C LYS A 16 3.62 23.08 0.91
N ASP A 17 2.35 23.02 0.51
CA ASP A 17 1.35 22.19 1.18
C ASP A 17 1.42 20.70 0.75
N PHE A 18 1.66 20.44 -0.54
CA PHE A 18 1.69 19.07 -1.08
C PHE A 18 3.09 18.47 -1.18
N GLY A 19 4.14 19.29 -1.31
CA GLY A 19 5.52 18.82 -1.44
C GLY A 19 5.94 17.88 -0.31
N PRO A 20 5.81 18.28 0.97
CA PRO A 20 6.15 17.42 2.11
C PRO A 20 5.33 16.13 2.18
N LYS A 21 4.03 16.19 1.83
CA LYS A 21 3.13 15.02 1.79
C LYS A 21 3.58 14.03 0.72
N LEU A 22 3.93 14.52 -0.47
CA LEU A 22 4.42 13.69 -1.56
C LEU A 22 5.76 13.04 -1.23
N ILE A 23 6.70 13.79 -0.68
CA ILE A 23 8.02 13.27 -0.27
C ILE A 23 7.84 12.19 0.79
N THR A 24 7.05 12.44 1.84
CA THR A 24 6.80 11.44 2.88
C THR A 24 6.07 10.21 2.35
N ALA A 25 5.11 10.37 1.43
CA ALA A 25 4.41 9.25 0.78
C ALA A 25 5.38 8.37 -0.04
N ILE A 26 6.29 8.99 -0.80
CA ILE A 26 7.33 8.26 -1.55
C ILE A 26 8.27 7.52 -0.59
N LEU A 27 8.74 8.17 0.47
CA LEU A 27 9.60 7.54 1.47
C LEU A 27 8.91 6.34 2.13
N ILE A 28 7.64 6.48 2.52
CA ILE A 28 6.83 5.39 3.08
C ILE A 28 6.72 4.24 2.08
N TYR A 29 6.46 4.54 0.80
CA TYR A 29 6.37 3.50 -0.24
C TYR A 29 7.68 2.73 -0.39
N LEU A 30 8.82 3.43 -0.48
CA LEU A 30 10.12 2.81 -0.66
C LEU A 30 10.52 1.93 0.54
N VAL A 31 10.38 2.47 1.75
CA VAL A 31 10.68 1.73 3.00
C VAL A 31 9.70 0.58 3.18
N GLY A 32 8.41 0.82 2.96
CA GLY A 32 7.37 -0.20 3.08
C GLY A 32 7.59 -1.36 2.12
N MET A 33 7.90 -1.09 0.84
CA MET A 33 8.24 -2.13 -0.13
C MET A 33 9.43 -2.98 0.31
N TRP A 34 10.45 -2.36 0.90
CA TRP A 34 11.60 -3.08 1.45
C TRP A 34 11.22 -3.94 2.66
N VAL A 35 10.40 -3.42 3.58
CA VAL A 35 9.87 -4.17 4.73
C VAL A 35 9.05 -5.36 4.27
N ILE A 36 8.14 -5.18 3.31
CA ILE A 36 7.31 -6.27 2.76
C ILE A 36 8.19 -7.38 2.18
N LYS A 37 9.22 -7.04 1.41
CA LYS A 37 10.15 -8.05 0.87
C LYS A 37 10.81 -8.86 1.99
N LYS A 38 11.22 -8.22 3.08
CA LYS A 38 11.81 -8.91 4.25
C LYS A 38 10.79 -9.81 4.95
N VAL A 39 9.58 -9.30 5.18
CA VAL A 39 8.49 -10.06 5.82
C VAL A 39 8.14 -11.29 4.99
N ILE A 40 7.94 -11.15 3.67
CA ILE A 40 7.64 -12.27 2.78
C ILE A 40 8.76 -13.31 2.74
N LYS A 41 10.02 -12.88 2.76
CA LYS A 41 11.17 -13.79 2.86
C LYS A 41 11.15 -14.57 4.18
N GLY A 42 10.80 -13.92 5.28
CA GLY A 42 10.58 -14.55 6.58
C GLY A 42 9.45 -15.57 6.55
N THR A 43 8.27 -15.17 6.07
CA THR A 43 7.09 -16.05 5.95
C THR A 43 7.39 -17.28 5.10
N ARG A 44 8.09 -17.13 3.96
CA ARG A 44 8.50 -18.26 3.12
C ARG A 44 9.36 -19.27 3.88
N LYS A 45 10.29 -18.79 4.71
CA LYS A 45 11.19 -19.64 5.52
C LYS A 45 10.44 -20.38 6.64
N VAL A 46 9.39 -19.77 7.18
CA VAL A 46 8.52 -20.42 8.17
C VAL A 46 7.67 -21.50 7.49
N MET A 47 7.04 -21.17 6.36
CA MET A 47 6.20 -22.13 5.63
C MET A 47 6.99 -23.32 5.07
N SER A 48 8.24 -23.14 4.66
CA SER A 48 9.08 -24.25 4.19
C SER A 48 9.47 -25.25 5.29
N LYS A 49 9.28 -24.89 6.57
CA LYS A 49 9.43 -25.82 7.70
C LYS A 49 8.12 -26.52 8.06
N SER A 50 7.01 -26.05 7.51
CA SER A 50 5.70 -26.66 7.71
C SER A 50 5.47 -27.77 6.67
N LYS A 51 4.59 -28.72 6.98
CA LYS A 51 4.22 -29.83 6.09
C LYS A 51 3.12 -29.44 5.09
N TYR A 52 3.10 -28.20 4.61
CA TYR A 52 2.15 -27.77 3.57
C TYR A 52 2.64 -28.25 2.20
N ASP A 53 1.70 -28.56 1.29
CA ASP A 53 2.06 -28.82 -0.10
C ASP A 53 2.52 -27.54 -0.82
N GLU A 54 3.23 -27.72 -1.94
CA GLU A 54 3.83 -26.60 -2.67
C GLU A 54 2.79 -25.64 -3.27
N SER A 55 1.62 -26.14 -3.65
CA SER A 55 0.55 -25.33 -4.23
C SER A 55 -0.05 -24.39 -3.18
N LEU A 56 -0.41 -24.94 -2.02
CA LEU A 56 -0.94 -24.17 -0.89
C LEU A 56 0.09 -23.16 -0.38
N GLN A 57 1.36 -23.54 -0.32
CA GLN A 57 2.43 -22.61 0.05
C GLN A 57 2.51 -21.41 -0.92
N LYS A 58 2.46 -21.66 -2.23
CA LYS A 58 2.47 -20.59 -3.25
C LYS A 58 1.23 -19.71 -3.14
N PHE A 59 0.05 -20.32 -2.95
CA PHE A 59 -1.21 -19.60 -2.80
C PHE A 59 -1.17 -18.63 -1.61
N LEU A 60 -0.83 -19.13 -0.41
CA LEU A 60 -0.80 -18.32 0.81
C LEU A 60 0.28 -17.24 0.78
N LEU A 61 1.47 -17.53 0.22
CA LEU A 61 2.51 -16.51 0.05
C LEU A 61 2.07 -15.40 -0.90
N ASN A 62 1.39 -15.75 -2.00
CA ASN A 62 0.87 -14.77 -2.94
C ASN A 62 -0.25 -13.94 -2.32
N LEU A 63 -1.19 -14.57 -1.61
CA LEU A 63 -2.28 -13.89 -0.91
C LEU A 63 -1.73 -12.90 0.13
N PHE A 64 -0.79 -13.34 0.96
CA PHE A 64 -0.17 -12.50 1.98
C PHE A 64 0.66 -11.35 1.38
N SER A 65 1.38 -11.61 0.29
CA SER A 65 2.12 -10.59 -0.47
C SER A 65 1.19 -9.51 -1.02
N TRP A 66 0.06 -9.90 -1.61
CA TRP A 66 -0.93 -8.95 -2.12
C TRP A 66 -1.60 -8.17 -0.99
N ALA A 67 -1.98 -8.81 0.11
CA ALA A 67 -2.57 -8.13 1.26
C ALA A 67 -1.66 -7.02 1.80
N LEU A 68 -0.36 -7.32 2.00
CA LEU A 68 0.62 -6.34 2.48
C LEU A 68 0.83 -5.18 1.49
N LYS A 69 0.86 -5.45 0.18
CA LYS A 69 1.03 -4.41 -0.84
C LYS A 69 -0.19 -3.49 -0.91
N VAL A 70 -1.40 -4.05 -0.86
CA VAL A 70 -2.65 -3.28 -0.83
C VAL A 70 -2.67 -2.39 0.41
N PHE A 71 -2.32 -2.94 1.58
CA PHE A 71 -2.19 -2.17 2.82
C PHE A 71 -1.19 -1.01 2.69
N LEU A 72 -0.01 -1.26 2.11
CA LEU A 72 0.98 -0.21 1.88
C LEU A 72 0.45 0.90 0.97
N ILE A 73 -0.24 0.55 -0.11
CA ILE A 73 -0.83 1.53 -1.03
C ILE A 73 -1.84 2.43 -0.30
N ILE A 74 -2.70 1.84 0.56
CA ILE A 74 -3.66 2.60 1.37
C ILE A 74 -2.95 3.59 2.29
N VAL A 75 -1.88 3.18 2.96
CA VAL A 75 -1.10 4.06 3.84
C VAL A 75 -0.48 5.22 3.04
N VAL A 76 0.05 4.94 1.85
CA VAL A 76 0.63 5.97 0.96
C VAL A 76 -0.44 6.95 0.50
N ILE A 77 -1.60 6.47 0.05
CA ILE A 77 -2.73 7.29 -0.40
C ILE A 77 -3.30 8.12 0.75
N SER A 78 -3.46 7.53 1.93
CA SER A 78 -3.90 8.22 3.15
C SER A 78 -2.93 9.33 3.54
N ARG A 79 -1.61 9.13 3.38
CA ARG A 79 -0.61 10.17 3.65
C ARG A 79 -0.73 11.38 2.73
N LEU A 80 -1.22 11.18 1.50
CA LEU A 80 -1.52 12.26 0.56
C LEU A 80 -2.80 13.04 0.92
N GLY A 81 -3.54 12.61 1.94
CA GLY A 81 -4.76 13.27 2.42
C GLY A 81 -6.04 12.75 1.77
N VAL A 82 -5.98 11.62 1.06
CA VAL A 82 -7.16 10.97 0.48
C VAL A 82 -7.86 10.13 1.54
N ASP A 83 -9.19 10.25 1.62
CA ASP A 83 -10.01 9.40 2.48
C ASP A 83 -10.04 7.96 1.97
N VAL A 84 -9.63 7.03 2.83
CA VAL A 84 -9.51 5.60 2.49
C VAL A 84 -10.71 4.76 2.98
N THR A 85 -11.73 5.38 3.54
CA THR A 85 -12.90 4.68 4.12
C THR A 85 -13.63 3.82 3.08
N THR A 86 -13.78 4.33 1.85
CA THR A 86 -14.40 3.57 0.75
C THR A 86 -13.58 2.36 0.33
N PHE A 87 -12.25 2.42 0.45
CA PHE A 87 -11.36 1.30 0.16
C PHE A 87 -11.52 0.19 1.20
N ALA A 88 -11.74 0.53 2.46
CA ALA A 88 -12.00 -0.46 3.51
C ALA A 88 -13.23 -1.31 3.20
N ALA A 89 -14.32 -0.70 2.71
CA ALA A 89 -15.52 -1.41 2.29
C ALA A 89 -15.25 -2.38 1.13
N VAL A 90 -14.51 -1.94 0.11
CA VAL A 90 -14.13 -2.78 -1.04
C VAL A 90 -13.25 -3.95 -0.60
N ILE A 91 -12.30 -3.71 0.31
CA ILE A 91 -11.41 -4.76 0.82
C ILE A 91 -12.16 -5.75 1.68
N ALA A 92 -13.12 -5.31 2.49
CA ALA A 92 -13.98 -6.21 3.25
C ALA A 92 -14.78 -7.13 2.32
N ALA A 93 -15.37 -6.57 1.25
CA ALA A 93 -16.07 -7.36 0.24
C ALA A 93 -15.14 -8.33 -0.51
N ALA A 94 -13.95 -7.87 -0.91
CA ALA A 94 -12.95 -8.71 -1.58
C ALA A 94 -12.44 -9.83 -0.67
N GLY A 95 -12.20 -9.54 0.61
CA GLY A 95 -11.80 -10.53 1.61
C GLY A 95 -12.88 -11.59 1.82
N LEU A 96 -14.14 -11.19 1.87
CA LEU A 96 -15.28 -12.11 1.95
C LEU A 96 -15.38 -12.98 0.69
N ALA A 97 -15.29 -12.39 -0.50
CA ALA A 97 -15.31 -13.13 -1.76
C ALA A 97 -14.16 -14.15 -1.88
N VAL A 98 -12.93 -13.74 -1.53
CA VAL A 98 -11.78 -14.65 -1.50
C VAL A 98 -11.99 -15.76 -0.47
N GLY A 99 -12.50 -15.44 0.72
CA GLY A 99 -12.80 -16.43 1.76
C GLY A 99 -13.83 -17.46 1.30
N LEU A 100 -14.90 -17.03 0.65
CA LEU A 100 -15.93 -17.92 0.10
C LEU A 100 -15.41 -18.78 -1.06
N ALA A 101 -14.49 -18.26 -1.87
CA ALA A 101 -13.87 -19.02 -2.96
C ALA A 101 -12.88 -20.10 -2.45
N LEU A 102 -12.43 -20.00 -1.20
CA LEU A 102 -11.51 -20.95 -0.56
C LEU A 102 -12.22 -22.01 0.29
N GLN A 103 -13.53 -21.86 0.52
CA GLN A 103 -14.38 -22.81 1.24
C GLN A 103 -14.78 -23.97 0.32
#